data_AF-K1TJQ3-F1
#
_entry.id   AF-K1TJQ3-F1
#
_cell.length_a   1.000
_cell.length_b   1.000
_cell.length_c   1.000
_cell.angle_alpha   90.00
_cell.angle_beta   90.00
_cell.angle_gamma   90.00
#
_symmetry.space_group_name_H-M   'P 1'
#
loop_
_entity.id
_entity.type
_entity.pdbx_description
1 polymer ?
#
loop_
_entity_poly.entity_id
_entity_poly.type
_entity_poly.pdbx_seq_one_letter_code
_entity_poly.pdbx_strand_id
1 'polypeptide(L)'
;KGLAAVAKKMPDIKGRDFIIRGSKTVEERFIGNANMFSVEDREKLLKTKLTHKTPQDIVADAYKKVSHLNDIAKMQYIDTNFWLQGDILLKADKMSMAHCLESRVPFLDVKVFDYAKKLPIDFRCNDEATKRAFRIAAKRHIPEATANKKKLGFPVPIRVWLKEDNYYNKV
;
A
#
# COMPACT_ATOMS: atom_id res chain seq x y z
N LYS A 1 -2.18 7.56 21.70
CA LYS A 1 -1.02 6.90 22.38
C LYS A 1 -1.45 5.97 23.53
N GLY A 2 -2.31 6.37 24.47
CA GLY A 2 -2.76 5.50 25.59
C GLY A 2 -3.49 4.21 25.17
N LEU A 3 -4.47 4.30 24.25
CA LEU A 3 -5.20 3.13 23.72
C LEU A 3 -4.28 2.10 23.03
N ALA A 4 -3.29 2.53 22.26
CA ALA A 4 -2.30 1.63 21.68
C ALA A 4 -1.45 0.90 22.72
N ALA A 5 -1.08 1.55 23.82
CA ALA A 5 -0.30 0.92 24.89
C ALA A 5 -1.09 -0.18 25.60
N VAL A 6 -2.39 0.05 25.82
CA VAL A 6 -3.31 -0.95 26.37
C VAL A 6 -3.52 -2.10 25.37
N ALA A 7 -3.81 -1.79 24.10
CA ALA A 7 -4.01 -2.80 23.06
C ALA A 7 -2.75 -3.66 22.82
N LYS A 8 -1.55 -3.09 22.94
CA LYS A 8 -0.29 -3.86 22.85
C LYS A 8 -0.16 -4.93 23.95
N LYS A 9 -0.73 -4.70 25.14
CA LYS A 9 -0.72 -5.68 26.24
C LYS A 9 -1.79 -6.76 26.11
N MET A 10 -2.75 -6.60 25.20
CA MET A 10 -3.77 -7.61 24.94
C MET A 10 -3.17 -8.80 24.16
N PRO A 11 -3.72 -10.02 24.34
CA PRO A 11 -3.37 -11.17 23.51
C PRO A 11 -3.64 -10.89 22.02
N ASP A 12 -3.00 -11.66 21.14
CA ASP A 12 -3.13 -11.47 19.70
C ASP A 12 -4.51 -11.88 19.18
N ILE A 13 -5.45 -10.95 19.24
CA ILE A 13 -6.85 -11.14 18.87
C ILE A 13 -7.21 -10.27 17.66
N LYS A 14 -8.18 -10.76 16.88
CA LYS A 14 -8.74 -10.02 15.74
C LYS A 14 -9.24 -8.65 16.20
N GLY A 15 -8.75 -7.58 15.57
CA GLY A 15 -9.17 -6.20 15.88
C GLY A 15 -8.14 -5.39 16.67
N ARG A 16 -7.25 -6.04 17.43
CA ARG A 16 -6.17 -5.40 18.21
C ARG A 16 -5.33 -4.46 17.35
N ASP A 17 -4.90 -4.92 16.18
CA ASP A 17 -4.07 -4.12 15.27
C ASP A 17 -4.80 -2.93 14.66
N PHE A 18 -6.14 -2.96 14.57
CA PHE A 18 -6.89 -1.79 14.14
C PHE A 18 -6.83 -0.68 15.18
N ILE A 19 -6.93 -1.01 16.47
CA ILE A 19 -6.81 -0.06 17.58
C ILE A 19 -5.40 0.53 17.66
N ILE A 20 -4.39 -0.33 17.53
CA ILE A 20 -2.98 0.09 17.54
C ILE A 20 -2.70 1.03 16.36
N ARG A 21 -3.15 0.69 15.14
CA ARG A 21 -2.95 1.54 13.95
C ARG A 21 -3.74 2.83 14.01
N GLY A 22 -5.00 2.81 14.47
CA GLY A 22 -5.83 4.01 14.61
C GLY A 22 -5.30 5.00 15.65
N SER A 23 -4.47 4.55 16.58
CA SER A 23 -3.84 5.39 17.60
C SER A 23 -2.54 6.08 17.16
N LYS A 24 -2.08 5.81 15.92
CA LYS A 24 -0.85 6.34 15.33
C LYS A 24 -1.18 7.42 14.29
N THR A 25 -0.30 8.40 14.16
CA THR A 25 -0.32 9.35 13.04
C THR A 25 -0.13 8.62 11.70
N VAL A 26 -0.48 9.27 10.59
CA VAL A 26 -0.30 8.69 9.26
C VAL A 26 1.18 8.38 8.98
N GLU A 27 2.08 9.26 9.41
CA GLU A 27 3.53 9.13 9.29
C GLU A 27 4.08 7.92 10.07
N GLU A 28 3.53 7.65 11.26
CA GLU A 28 3.94 6.50 12.10
C GLU A 28 3.41 5.15 11.59
N ARG A 29 2.27 5.15 10.89
CA ARG A 29 1.56 3.90 10.51
C ARG A 29 1.65 3.56 9.03
N PHE A 30 1.93 4.52 8.16
CA PHE A 30 1.90 4.34 6.72
C PHE A 30 3.27 4.62 6.11
N ILE A 31 3.89 3.56 5.62
CA ILE A 31 5.14 3.60 4.84
C ILE A 31 4.90 2.97 3.45
N GLY A 32 3.62 2.81 3.09
CA GLY A 32 3.13 1.88 2.07
C GLY A 32 2.33 0.71 2.66
N ASN A 33 1.78 -0.13 1.79
CA ASN A 33 0.95 -1.32 2.04
C ASN A 33 1.68 -2.64 2.44
N ALA A 34 3.02 -2.69 2.51
CA ALA A 34 3.84 -3.90 2.58
C ALA A 34 4.78 -3.76 3.75
N ASN A 35 4.28 -4.22 4.89
CA ASN A 35 5.12 -4.50 6.03
C ASN A 35 4.81 -5.92 6.49
N MET A 36 5.65 -6.88 6.07
CA MET A 36 5.46 -8.30 6.40
C MET A 36 6.02 -8.65 7.77
N PHE A 37 7.11 -8.00 8.17
CA PHE A 37 7.77 -8.18 9.46
C PHE A 37 8.05 -6.84 10.09
N SER A 38 7.71 -6.66 11.37
CA SER A 38 8.11 -5.46 12.11
C SER A 38 9.64 -5.40 12.24
N VAL A 39 10.19 -4.23 12.58
CA VAL A 39 11.63 -4.10 12.85
C VAL A 39 12.03 -5.04 13.99
N GLU A 40 11.20 -5.13 15.04
CA GLU A 40 11.39 -6.03 16.18
C GLU A 40 11.43 -7.51 15.75
N ASP A 41 10.56 -7.92 14.83
CA ASP A 41 10.56 -9.30 14.31
C ASP A 41 11.83 -9.58 13.50
N ARG A 42 12.27 -8.62 12.69
CA ARG A 42 13.50 -8.75 11.90
C ARG A 42 14.73 -8.88 12.80
N GLU A 43 14.83 -8.09 13.86
CA GLU A 43 15.95 -8.18 14.81
C GLU A 43 16.00 -9.52 15.55
N LYS A 44 14.85 -10.13 15.84
CA LYS A 44 14.78 -11.47 16.45
C LYS A 44 15.20 -12.57 15.47
N LEU A 45 14.84 -12.43 14.20
CA LEU A 45 15.06 -13.46 13.18
C LEU A 45 16.45 -13.38 12.54
N LEU A 46 17.00 -12.18 12.41
CA LEU A 46 18.28 -11.97 11.73
C LEU A 46 19.44 -12.12 12.71
N LYS A 47 20.44 -12.92 12.32
CA LYS A 47 21.68 -13.10 13.09
C LYS A 47 22.56 -11.84 13.12
N THR A 48 22.39 -10.96 12.14
CA THR A 48 23.13 -9.71 12.02
C THR A 48 22.30 -8.54 12.54
N LYS A 49 22.94 -7.64 13.29
CA LYS A 49 22.30 -6.42 13.75
C LYS A 49 21.91 -5.55 12.56
N LEU A 50 20.70 -5.03 12.57
CA LEU A 50 20.24 -4.12 11.54
C LEU A 50 20.99 -2.79 11.66
N THR A 51 21.71 -2.40 10.61
CA THR A 51 22.43 -1.11 10.51
C THR A 51 21.78 -0.14 9.51
N HIS A 52 20.70 -0.56 8.84
CA HIS A 52 20.05 0.22 7.80
C HIS A 52 19.05 1.21 8.38
N LYS A 53 18.83 2.33 7.66
CA LYS A 53 17.76 3.30 7.95
C LYS A 53 16.41 2.60 8.02
N THR A 54 15.57 2.98 8.98
CA THR A 54 14.23 2.41 9.06
C THR A 54 13.39 2.86 7.86
N PRO A 55 12.34 2.11 7.48
CA PRO A 55 11.42 2.56 6.43
C PRO A 55 10.82 3.94 6.72
N GLN A 56 10.57 4.26 7.99
CA GLN A 56 10.10 5.57 8.42
C GLN A 56 11.12 6.67 8.13
N ASP A 57 12.41 6.43 8.39
CA ASP A 57 13.48 7.38 8.07
C ASP A 57 13.59 7.61 6.55
N ILE A 58 13.36 6.57 5.75
CA ILE A 58 13.40 6.65 4.28
C ILE A 58 12.31 7.58 3.73
N VAL A 59 11.10 7.53 4.31
CA VAL A 59 9.96 8.35 3.85
C VAL A 59 9.82 9.70 4.58
N ALA A 60 10.62 9.96 5.60
CA ALA A 60 10.49 11.14 6.47
C ALA A 60 10.54 12.47 5.69
N ASP A 61 11.51 12.63 4.79
CA ASP A 61 11.64 13.84 3.98
C ASP A 61 10.46 14.04 3.02
N ALA A 62 9.92 12.94 2.49
CA ALA A 62 8.75 12.98 1.63
C ALA A 62 7.51 13.44 2.43
N TYR A 63 7.30 12.92 3.63
CA TYR A 63 6.24 13.39 4.51
C TYR A 63 6.40 14.86 4.90
N LYS A 64 7.63 15.32 5.15
CA LYS A 64 7.91 16.72 5.46
C LYS A 64 7.45 17.66 4.33
N LYS A 65 7.66 17.27 3.06
CA LYS A 65 7.24 18.05 1.87
C LYS A 65 5.72 18.21 1.78
N VAL A 66 4.96 17.21 2.23
CA VAL A 66 3.48 17.19 2.14
C VAL A 66 2.79 17.31 3.51
N SER A 67 3.48 17.85 4.51
CA SER A 67 2.98 17.97 5.88
C SER A 67 1.68 18.79 5.98
N HIS A 68 1.50 19.74 5.07
CA HIS A 68 0.34 20.62 4.94
C HIS A 68 -0.89 19.96 4.30
N LEU A 69 -0.75 18.77 3.71
CA LEU A 69 -1.86 18.04 3.10
C LEU A 69 -2.61 17.20 4.13
N ASN A 70 -3.84 16.79 3.81
CA ASN A 70 -4.55 15.80 4.63
C ASN A 70 -3.93 14.41 4.51
N ASP A 71 -4.28 13.53 5.46
CA ASP A 71 -3.74 12.18 5.57
C ASP A 71 -3.91 11.33 4.30
N ILE A 72 -5.04 11.46 3.59
CA ILE A 72 -5.27 10.70 2.35
C ILE A 72 -4.28 11.14 1.27
N ALA A 73 -4.10 12.45 1.08
CA ALA A 73 -3.15 13.00 0.13
C ALA A 73 -1.71 12.66 0.51
N LYS A 74 -1.37 12.65 1.81
CA LYS A 74 -0.06 12.21 2.30
C LYS A 74 0.20 10.74 1.94
N MET A 75 -0.73 9.84 2.24
CA MET A 75 -0.62 8.41 1.89
C MET A 75 -0.46 8.23 0.37
N GLN A 76 -1.26 8.93 -0.44
CA GLN A 76 -1.14 8.90 -1.90
C GLN A 76 0.23 9.37 -2.38
N TYR A 77 0.77 10.44 -1.79
CA TYR A 77 2.10 10.94 -2.14
C TYR A 77 3.19 9.90 -1.84
N ILE A 78 3.14 9.26 -0.67
CA ILE A 78 4.08 8.17 -0.32
C ILE A 78 3.92 6.98 -1.27
N ASP A 79 2.69 6.55 -1.55
CA ASP A 79 2.46 5.46 -2.49
C ASP A 79 3.00 5.77 -3.88
N THR A 80 2.75 6.97 -4.44
CA THR A 80 3.26 7.34 -5.76
C THR A 80 4.78 7.40 -5.81
N ASN A 81 5.44 7.89 -4.75
CA ASN A 81 6.89 8.11 -4.75
C ASN A 81 7.71 6.94 -4.22
N PHE A 82 7.12 5.95 -3.55
CA PHE A 82 7.87 4.81 -3.01
C PHE A 82 7.28 3.49 -3.46
N TRP A 83 5.99 3.26 -3.17
CA TRP A 83 5.32 2.01 -3.48
C TRP A 83 5.22 1.73 -4.98
N LEU A 84 4.71 2.71 -5.73
CA LEU A 84 4.36 2.57 -7.12
C LEU A 84 5.62 2.28 -7.94
N GLN A 85 6.68 3.07 -7.76
CA GLN A 85 7.94 2.86 -8.46
C GLN A 85 8.73 1.65 -7.94
N GLY A 86 8.76 1.43 -6.62
CA GLY A 86 9.62 0.44 -5.99
C GLY A 86 9.08 -1.00 -5.99
N ASP A 87 7.77 -1.17 -6.16
CA ASP A 87 7.12 -2.48 -6.15
C ASP A 87 6.26 -2.69 -7.40
N ILE A 88 5.21 -1.88 -7.59
CA ILE A 88 4.18 -2.15 -8.61
C ILE A 88 4.74 -2.07 -10.03
N LEU A 89 5.40 -0.97 -10.37
CA LEU A 89 5.96 -0.76 -11.71
C LEU A 89 7.18 -1.66 -11.94
N LEU A 90 8.07 -1.74 -10.95
CA LEU A 90 9.26 -2.57 -11.01
C LEU A 90 8.93 -4.03 -11.32
N LYS A 91 7.93 -4.60 -10.62
CA LYS A 91 7.54 -5.99 -10.82
C LYS A 91 6.88 -6.20 -12.18
N ALA A 92 5.93 -5.34 -12.56
CA ALA A 92 5.22 -5.50 -13.83
C ALA A 92 6.19 -5.41 -15.02
N ASP A 93 7.09 -4.43 -15.01
CA ASP A 93 8.07 -4.18 -16.06
C ASP A 93 9.08 -5.32 -16.19
N LYS A 94 9.72 -5.74 -15.08
CA LYS A 94 10.68 -6.85 -15.11
C LYS A 94 10.07 -8.16 -15.59
N MET A 95 8.85 -8.46 -15.16
CA MET A 95 8.17 -9.69 -15.55
C MET A 95 7.74 -9.66 -17.02
N SER A 96 7.27 -8.52 -17.54
CA SER A 96 6.86 -8.43 -18.95
C SER A 96 8.07 -8.44 -19.89
N MET A 97 9.13 -7.69 -19.55
CA MET A 97 10.33 -7.60 -20.37
C MET A 97 11.13 -8.91 -20.42
N ALA A 98 11.06 -9.74 -19.37
CA ALA A 98 11.59 -11.11 -19.40
C ALA A 98 10.98 -11.97 -20.53
N HIS A 99 9.84 -11.57 -21.07
CA HIS A 99 9.15 -12.21 -22.18
C HIS A 99 9.03 -11.31 -23.42
N CYS A 100 9.89 -10.28 -23.53
CA CYS A 100 9.87 -9.30 -24.62
C CYS A 100 8.52 -8.58 -24.80
N LEU A 101 7.73 -8.45 -23.72
CA LEU A 101 6.45 -7.76 -23.72
C LEU A 101 6.57 -6.38 -23.06
N GLU A 102 6.15 -5.35 -23.79
CA GLU A 102 6.05 -4.00 -23.25
C GLU A 102 4.70 -3.79 -22.56
N SER A 103 4.72 -3.56 -21.23
CA SER A 103 3.51 -3.22 -20.47
C SER A 103 3.31 -1.70 -20.41
N ARG A 104 2.20 -1.21 -20.96
CA ARG A 104 1.84 0.22 -20.88
C ARG A 104 0.95 0.48 -19.66
N VAL A 105 1.09 1.67 -19.07
CA VAL A 105 0.38 2.10 -17.86
C VAL A 105 -0.43 3.39 -18.10
N PRO A 106 -1.56 3.34 -18.83
CA PRO A 106 -2.30 4.53 -19.27
C PRO A 106 -2.75 5.48 -18.13
N PHE A 107 -3.01 4.94 -16.94
CA PHE A 107 -3.40 5.76 -15.78
C PHE A 107 -2.26 6.61 -15.21
N LEU A 108 -1.01 6.33 -15.59
CA LEU A 108 0.17 7.11 -15.25
C LEU A 108 0.61 8.05 -16.37
N ASP A 109 -0.19 8.19 -17.43
CA ASP A 109 0.02 9.25 -18.39
C ASP A 109 0.05 10.62 -17.69
N VAL A 110 0.95 11.50 -18.13
CA VAL A 110 1.21 12.80 -17.50
C VAL A 110 -0.05 13.65 -17.45
N LYS A 111 -0.86 13.65 -18.52
CA LYS A 111 -2.09 14.45 -18.57
C LYS A 111 -3.16 13.89 -17.64
N VAL A 112 -3.25 12.56 -17.54
CA VAL A 112 -4.16 11.89 -16.59
C VAL A 112 -3.75 12.23 -15.16
N PHE A 113 -2.47 12.17 -14.84
CA PHE A 113 -1.95 12.51 -13.51
C PHE A 113 -2.15 13.99 -13.18
N ASP A 114 -1.90 14.89 -14.13
CA ASP A 114 -2.06 16.34 -13.95
C ASP A 114 -3.50 16.75 -13.65
N TYR A 115 -4.47 16.02 -14.19
CA TYR A 115 -5.86 16.17 -13.82
C TYR A 115 -6.14 15.52 -12.45
N ALA A 116 -5.73 14.26 -12.26
CA ALA A 116 -6.02 13.49 -11.06
C ALA A 116 -5.47 14.17 -9.77
N LYS A 117 -4.29 14.79 -9.83
CA LYS A 117 -3.67 15.47 -8.68
C LYS A 117 -4.48 16.68 -8.20
N LYS A 118 -5.32 17.27 -9.06
CA LYS A 118 -6.18 18.43 -8.77
C LYS A 118 -7.56 18.05 -8.24
N LEU A 119 -7.95 16.78 -8.34
CA LEU A 119 -9.27 16.33 -7.90
C LEU A 119 -9.47 16.61 -6.39
N PRO A 120 -10.62 17.15 -5.96
CA PRO A 120 -10.93 17.24 -4.54
C PRO A 120 -10.93 15.85 -3.88
N ILE A 121 -10.58 15.78 -2.60
CA ILE A 121 -10.45 14.50 -1.87
C ILE A 121 -11.74 13.68 -1.92
N ASP A 122 -12.91 14.33 -1.80
CA ASP A 122 -14.21 13.66 -1.85
C ASP A 122 -14.45 12.89 -3.16
N PHE A 123 -13.87 13.37 -4.27
CA PHE A 123 -13.91 12.69 -5.56
C PHE A 123 -12.86 11.58 -5.69
N ARG A 124 -11.86 11.53 -4.81
CA ARG A 124 -10.88 10.44 -4.73
C ARG A 124 -11.40 9.32 -3.84
N CYS A 125 -11.78 9.65 -2.61
CA CYS A 125 -12.22 8.71 -1.58
C CYS A 125 -13.03 9.46 -0.51
N ASN A 126 -14.14 8.87 -0.10
CA ASN A 126 -14.91 9.28 1.07
C ASN A 126 -15.56 8.04 1.73
N ASP A 127 -16.49 8.27 2.64
CA ASP A 127 -17.17 7.20 3.40
C ASP A 127 -18.04 6.29 2.52
N GLU A 128 -18.52 6.79 1.38
CA GLU A 128 -19.35 6.01 0.45
C GLU A 128 -18.51 5.09 -0.43
N ALA A 129 -17.41 5.61 -1.00
CA ALA A 129 -16.64 4.88 -1.99
C ALA A 129 -15.20 5.36 -2.18
N THR A 130 -14.36 4.41 -2.58
CA THR A 130 -13.02 4.66 -3.13
C THR A 130 -13.10 4.87 -4.64
N LYS A 131 -12.15 5.64 -5.20
CA LYS A 131 -11.99 5.90 -6.65
C LYS A 131 -13.23 6.56 -7.27
N ARG A 132 -13.92 7.46 -6.55
CA ARG A 132 -15.27 7.97 -6.94
C ARG A 132 -15.30 8.57 -8.34
N ALA A 133 -14.42 9.51 -8.65
CA ALA A 133 -14.33 10.12 -9.98
C ALA A 133 -14.14 9.07 -11.07
N PHE A 134 -13.30 8.06 -10.83
CA PHE A 134 -13.05 6.98 -11.77
C PHE A 134 -14.27 6.08 -11.95
N ARG A 135 -14.99 5.76 -10.88
CA ARG A 135 -16.24 4.99 -10.97
C ARG A 135 -17.31 5.73 -11.76
N ILE A 136 -17.49 7.03 -11.49
CA ILE A 136 -18.43 7.89 -12.23
C ILE A 136 -18.09 7.91 -13.71
N ALA A 137 -16.81 8.12 -14.06
CA ALA A 137 -16.36 8.10 -15.45
C ALA A 137 -16.56 6.72 -16.11
N ALA A 138 -16.28 5.63 -15.39
CA ALA A 138 -16.40 4.27 -15.92
C ALA A 138 -17.86 3.89 -16.26
N LYS A 139 -18.85 4.39 -15.52
CA LYS A 139 -20.28 4.14 -15.80
C LYS A 139 -20.72 4.56 -17.21
N ARG A 140 -19.97 5.44 -17.87
CA ARG A 140 -20.22 5.85 -19.26
C ARG A 140 -19.92 4.76 -20.29
N HIS A 141 -19.09 3.78 -19.92
CA HIS A 141 -18.53 2.81 -20.87
C HIS A 141 -18.72 1.35 -20.43
N ILE A 142 -18.99 1.09 -19.15
CA ILE A 142 -19.19 -0.26 -18.63
C ILE A 142 -20.41 -0.34 -17.70
N PRO A 143 -21.03 -1.52 -17.53
CA PRO A 143 -22.19 -1.70 -16.66
C PRO A 143 -21.94 -1.22 -15.23
N GLU A 144 -22.98 -0.66 -14.60
CA GLU A 144 -22.87 -0.08 -13.27
C GLU A 144 -22.37 -1.08 -12.21
N ALA A 145 -22.84 -2.33 -12.27
CA ALA A 145 -22.37 -3.41 -11.39
C ALA A 145 -20.85 -3.61 -11.47
N THR A 146 -20.27 -3.51 -12.68
CA THR A 146 -18.83 -3.62 -12.90
C THR A 146 -18.10 -2.36 -12.43
N ALA A 147 -18.61 -1.17 -12.78
CA ALA A 147 -18.02 0.10 -12.36
C ALA A 147 -17.98 0.27 -10.83
N ASN A 148 -18.99 -0.24 -10.13
CA ASN A 148 -19.12 -0.16 -8.67
C ASN A 148 -18.53 -1.36 -7.92
N LYS A 149 -17.92 -2.34 -8.60
CA LYS A 149 -17.31 -3.52 -7.96
C LYS A 149 -16.27 -3.11 -6.91
N LYS A 150 -16.26 -3.80 -5.76
CA LYS A 150 -15.26 -3.58 -4.71
C LYS A 150 -13.85 -3.84 -5.26
N LYS A 151 -12.86 -3.08 -4.80
CA LYS A 151 -11.46 -3.26 -5.21
C LYS A 151 -11.03 -4.68 -4.82
N LEU A 152 -10.62 -5.47 -5.81
CA LEU A 152 -9.96 -6.75 -5.61
C LEU A 152 -8.50 -6.57 -6.02
N GLY A 153 -7.59 -7.03 -5.17
CA GLY A 153 -6.17 -7.10 -5.53
C GLY A 153 -5.87 -8.28 -6.45
N PHE A 154 -4.59 -8.49 -6.71
CA PHE A 154 -4.08 -9.70 -7.35
C PHE A 154 -3.31 -10.53 -6.30
N PRO A 155 -4.02 -11.21 -5.38
CA PRO A 155 -3.35 -11.98 -4.35
C PRO A 155 -2.59 -13.14 -4.99
N VAL A 156 -1.30 -13.24 -4.70
CA VAL A 156 -0.50 -14.41 -5.05
C VAL A 156 -0.67 -15.44 -3.93
N PRO A 157 -1.05 -16.70 -4.22
CA PRO A 157 -1.33 -17.71 -3.20
C PRO A 157 -0.04 -18.32 -2.61
N ILE A 158 0.92 -17.47 -2.23
CA ILE A 158 2.24 -17.89 -1.71
C ILE A 158 2.09 -18.84 -0.51
N ARG A 159 1.14 -18.58 0.39
CA ARG A 159 0.87 -19.45 1.54
C ARG A 159 0.45 -20.86 1.13
N VAL A 160 -0.28 -20.99 0.01
CA VAL A 160 -0.69 -22.30 -0.50
C VAL A 160 0.52 -22.99 -1.11
N TRP A 161 1.26 -22.29 -1.98
CA TRP A 161 2.46 -22.84 -2.61
C TRP A 161 3.51 -23.31 -1.59
N LEU A 162 3.78 -22.52 -0.56
CA LEU A 162 4.75 -22.89 0.49
C LEU A 162 4.33 -24.10 1.32
N LYS A 163 3.05 -24.51 1.28
CA LYS A 163 2.56 -25.72 1.97
C LYS A 163 2.59 -26.96 1.09
N GLU A 164 2.84 -26.83 -0.21
CA GLU A 164 2.98 -27.98 -1.08
C GLU A 164 4.31 -28.69 -0.78
N ASP A 165 4.29 -30.03 -0.80
CA ASP A 165 5.42 -30.88 -0.40
C ASP A 165 6.73 -30.55 -1.15
N ASN A 166 6.60 -30.11 -2.40
CA ASN A 166 7.71 -29.73 -3.29
C ASN A 166 8.52 -28.51 -2.80
N TYR A 167 7.93 -27.70 -1.91
CA TYR A 167 8.55 -26.48 -1.37
C TYR A 167 8.73 -26.55 0.15
N TYR A 168 7.77 -27.14 0.87
CA TYR A 168 7.79 -27.19 2.34
C TYR A 168 9.02 -27.94 2.87
N ASN A 169 9.42 -29.04 2.21
CA ASN A 169 10.54 -29.87 2.64
C ASN A 169 11.93 -29.32 2.23
N LYS A 170 11.98 -28.17 1.53
CA LYS A 170 13.25 -27.56 1.05
C LYS A 170 13.77 -26.44 1.95
N VAL A 171 13.00 -26.05 2.98
CA VAL A 171 13.30 -24.92 3.87
C VAL A 171 13.51 -25.41 5.29
#